data_AF-A0A075J114-F1
#
_entry.id   AF-A0A075J114-F1
#
_cell.length_a   1.000
_cell.length_b   1.000
_cell.length_c   1.000
_cell.angle_alpha   90.00
_cell.angle_beta   90.00
_cell.angle_gamma   90.00
#
_symmetry.space_group_name_H-M   'P 1'
#
loop_
_entity.id
_entity.type
_entity.pdbx_description
1 polymer ?
#
loop_
_entity_poly.entity_id
_entity_poly.type
_entity_poly.pdbx_seq_one_letter_code
_entity_poly.pdbx_strand_id
1 'polypeptide(L)'
;IGHLRAIPWVFAWTQTRLILPAWLGVGAGLKGACEKGNADDLRAMYREWPFFQSTIDLIEMVLVKADLPIAKLYDDMLVSESRRELGAQLRKELMTTEMYVCVVAGHEKPLEGNRSLRKLIETRLPYLNPINMLQVEILRRLRRDQNNRKLRDALLITINGIA
;
A
#
# COMPACT_ATOMS: atom_id res chain seq x y z
N ILE A 1 0.77 -19.29 -1.06
CA ILE A 1 0.61 -18.38 0.10
C ILE A 1 0.38 -19.15 1.41
N GLY A 2 -0.32 -20.29 1.41
CA GLY A 2 -0.67 -21.05 2.64
C GLY A 2 0.47 -21.53 3.56
N HIS A 3 1.74 -21.43 3.16
CA HIS A 3 2.90 -21.76 4.01
C HIS A 3 3.68 -20.53 4.51
N LEU A 4 3.31 -19.31 4.07
CA LEU A 4 4.01 -18.09 4.47
C LEU A 4 3.44 -17.55 5.79
N ARG A 5 4.31 -17.18 6.73
CA ARG A 5 3.89 -16.56 7.99
C ARG A 5 3.38 -15.13 7.76
N ALA A 6 2.50 -14.66 8.64
CA ALA A 6 1.90 -13.33 8.55
C ALA A 6 2.94 -12.18 8.54
N ILE A 7 3.96 -12.24 9.40
CA ILE A 7 4.99 -11.20 9.49
C ILE A 7 5.76 -11.05 8.15
N PRO A 8 6.39 -12.10 7.58
CA PRO A 8 7.03 -12.00 6.26
C PRO A 8 6.10 -11.53 5.15
N TRP A 9 4.82 -11.93 5.18
CA TRP A 9 3.83 -11.52 4.18
C TRP A 9 3.59 -10.01 4.22
N VAL A 10 3.21 -9.46 5.39
CA VAL A 10 2.98 -8.02 5.55
C VAL A 10 4.26 -7.25 5.27
N PHE A 11 5.37 -7.69 5.82
CA PHE A 11 6.65 -7.01 5.71
C PHE A 11 7.10 -6.84 4.26
N ALA A 12 7.00 -7.88 3.42
CA ALA A 12 7.38 -7.81 2.02
C ALA A 12 6.60 -6.74 1.24
N TRP A 13 5.28 -6.63 1.47
CA TRP A 13 4.46 -5.63 0.78
C TRP A 13 4.64 -4.22 1.32
N THR A 14 4.94 -4.07 2.62
CA THR A 14 5.32 -2.78 3.20
C THR A 14 6.60 -2.24 2.56
N GLN A 15 7.60 -3.10 2.32
CA GLN A 15 8.85 -2.69 1.67
C GLN A 15 8.60 -2.13 0.26
N THR A 16 7.69 -2.71 -0.52
CA THR A 16 7.36 -2.25 -1.88
C THR A 16 6.41 -1.05 -1.97
N ARG A 17 5.95 -0.53 -0.82
CA ARG A 17 4.95 0.54 -0.72
C ARG A 17 3.60 0.24 -1.37
N LEU A 18 3.33 -1.02 -1.75
CA LEU A 18 2.00 -1.43 -2.20
C LEU A 18 1.10 -1.81 -1.01
N ILE A 19 1.65 -2.33 0.09
CA ILE A 19 0.92 -2.68 1.32
C ILE A 19 -0.34 -3.54 1.06
N LEU A 20 -0.26 -4.38 0.03
CA LEU A 20 -1.37 -5.18 -0.53
C LEU A 20 -2.25 -5.90 0.53
N PRO A 21 -1.69 -6.56 1.57
CA PRO A 21 -2.48 -7.38 2.48
C PRO A 21 -3.50 -6.61 3.31
N ALA A 22 -3.33 -5.30 3.44
CA ALA A 22 -4.13 -4.47 4.33
C ALA A 22 -5.35 -3.84 3.64
N TRP A 23 -5.43 -3.84 2.31
CA TRP A 23 -6.50 -3.20 1.56
C TRP A 23 -7.12 -4.06 0.46
N LEU A 24 -6.45 -5.15 0.03
CA LEU A 24 -6.94 -5.98 -1.07
C LEU A 24 -8.35 -6.52 -0.75
N GLY A 25 -9.29 -6.28 -1.67
CA GLY A 25 -10.69 -6.70 -1.56
C GLY A 25 -11.62 -5.68 -0.91
N VAL A 26 -11.10 -4.70 -0.17
CA VAL A 26 -11.92 -3.62 0.43
C VAL A 26 -12.59 -2.81 -0.66
N GLY A 27 -11.82 -2.33 -1.65
CA GLY A 27 -12.33 -1.53 -2.76
C GLY A 27 -13.44 -2.25 -3.52
N ALA A 28 -13.20 -3.48 -3.95
CA ALA A 28 -14.22 -4.32 -4.59
C ALA A 28 -15.48 -4.50 -3.72
N GLY A 29 -15.34 -4.73 -2.41
CA GLY A 29 -16.47 -4.88 -1.49
C GLY A 29 -17.31 -3.61 -1.35
N LEU A 30 -16.66 -2.47 -1.10
CA LEU A 30 -17.32 -1.17 -0.98
C LEU A 30 -17.96 -0.76 -2.31
N LYS A 31 -17.24 -0.92 -3.41
CA LYS A 31 -17.74 -0.68 -4.77
C LYS A 31 -19.02 -1.46 -5.03
N GLY A 32 -19.00 -2.77 -4.81
CA GLY A 32 -20.13 -3.64 -5.08
C GLY A 32 -21.36 -3.32 -4.21
N ALA A 33 -21.16 -2.82 -3.00
CA ALA A 33 -22.25 -2.34 -2.15
C ALA A 33 -22.81 -0.98 -2.63
N CYS A 34 -21.94 -0.04 -3.02
CA CYS A 34 -22.36 1.23 -3.61
C CYS A 34 -23.13 1.06 -4.92
N GLU A 35 -22.69 0.17 -5.82
CA GLU A 35 -23.37 -0.13 -7.09
C GLU A 35 -24.75 -0.76 -6.88
N LYS A 36 -25.01 -1.37 -5.72
CA LYS A 36 -26.32 -1.89 -5.32
C LYS A 36 -27.23 -0.85 -4.67
N GLY A 37 -26.77 0.40 -4.54
CA GLY A 37 -27.52 1.50 -3.94
C GLY A 37 -27.32 1.66 -2.42
N ASN A 38 -26.44 0.89 -1.79
CA ASN A 38 -26.25 0.89 -0.33
C ASN A 38 -25.21 1.93 0.14
N ALA A 39 -24.93 2.97 -0.65
CA ALA A 39 -23.92 3.96 -0.31
C ALA A 39 -24.28 4.75 0.96
N ASP A 40 -25.55 5.08 1.15
CA ASP A 40 -26.01 5.82 2.32
C ASP A 40 -25.97 4.97 3.59
N ASP A 41 -26.25 3.66 3.50
CA ASP A 41 -26.10 2.73 4.61
C ASP A 41 -24.62 2.62 5.05
N LEU A 42 -23.69 2.54 4.10
CA LEU A 42 -22.25 2.51 4.42
C LEU A 42 -21.78 3.80 5.10
N ARG A 43 -22.28 4.96 4.66
CA ARG A 43 -22.00 6.24 5.32
C ARG A 43 -22.61 6.31 6.72
N ALA A 44 -23.84 5.81 6.90
CA ALA A 44 -24.46 5.71 8.22
C ALA A 44 -23.64 4.79 9.14
N MET A 45 -23.22 3.62 8.65
CA MET A 45 -22.33 2.71 9.38
C MET A 45 -21.01 3.41 9.78
N TYR A 46 -20.40 4.19 8.89
CA TYR A 46 -19.17 4.92 9.23
C TYR A 46 -19.39 5.97 10.33
N ARG A 47 -20.53 6.65 10.34
CA ARG A 47 -20.86 7.67 11.35
C ARG A 47 -21.30 7.09 12.69
N GLU A 48 -22.02 5.97 12.66
CA GLU A 48 -22.81 5.50 13.81
C GLU A 48 -22.30 4.18 14.39
N TRP A 49 -21.45 3.44 13.66
CA TRP A 49 -20.92 2.15 14.10
C TRP A 49 -19.40 2.19 14.33
N PRO A 50 -18.94 2.26 15.60
CA PRO A 50 -17.52 2.42 15.93
C PRO A 50 -16.59 1.36 15.35
N PHE A 51 -17.05 0.11 15.21
CA PHE A 51 -16.27 -0.95 14.58
C PHE A 51 -16.00 -0.65 13.11
N PHE A 52 -17.04 -0.24 12.37
CA PHE A 52 -16.91 0.06 10.95
C PHE A 52 -16.09 1.34 10.74
N GLN A 53 -16.33 2.36 11.55
CA GLN A 53 -15.53 3.59 11.58
C GLN A 53 -14.04 3.27 11.76
N SER A 54 -13.67 2.56 12.83
CA SER A 54 -12.28 2.21 13.13
C SER A 54 -11.63 1.37 12.03
N THR A 55 -12.41 0.50 11.38
CA THR A 55 -11.93 -0.32 10.26
C THR A 55 -11.61 0.55 9.04
N ILE A 56 -12.50 1.48 8.68
CA ILE A 56 -12.29 2.41 7.57
C ILE A 56 -11.12 3.37 7.87
N ASP A 57 -11.02 3.89 9.10
CA ASP A 57 -9.91 4.76 9.53
C ASP A 57 -8.55 4.05 9.42
N LEU A 58 -8.49 2.77 9.82
CA LEU A 58 -7.29 1.96 9.68
C LEU A 58 -6.89 1.80 8.21
N ILE A 59 -7.87 1.56 7.34
CA ILE A 59 -7.64 1.43 5.90
C ILE A 59 -7.17 2.76 5.31
N GLU A 60 -7.81 3.90 5.63
CA GLU A 60 -7.36 5.24 5.23
C GLU A 60 -5.90 5.47 5.60
N MET A 61 -5.51 5.15 6.83
CA MET A 61 -4.12 5.29 7.27
C MET A 61 -3.16 4.46 6.42
N VAL A 62 -3.54 3.24 6.06
CA VAL A 62 -2.70 2.37 5.24
C VAL A 62 -2.60 2.89 3.81
N LEU A 63 -3.70 3.38 3.23
CA LEU A 63 -3.74 3.95 1.89
C LEU A 63 -2.78 5.14 1.76
N VAL A 64 -2.73 6.03 2.77
CA VAL A 64 -1.79 7.18 2.80
C VAL A 64 -0.33 6.72 2.83
N LYS A 65 -0.02 5.55 3.38
CA LYS A 65 1.35 5.00 3.41
C LYS A 65 1.75 4.36 2.08
N ALA A 66 0.79 3.96 1.25
CA ALA A 66 1.07 3.38 -0.04
C ALA A 66 1.60 4.43 -1.02
N ASP A 67 2.52 4.03 -1.90
CA ASP A 67 3.12 4.92 -2.90
C ASP A 67 3.11 4.21 -4.26
N LEU A 68 2.17 4.63 -5.12
CA LEU A 68 1.95 4.06 -6.44
C LEU A 68 3.18 4.22 -7.38
N PRO A 69 3.82 5.41 -7.47
CA PRO A 69 5.08 5.58 -8.20
C PRO A 69 6.18 4.60 -7.75
N ILE A 70 6.40 4.45 -6.44
CA ILE A 70 7.41 3.52 -5.93
C ILE A 70 7.02 2.08 -6.23
N ALA A 71 5.78 1.66 -5.96
CA ALA A 71 5.33 0.31 -6.29
C ALA A 71 5.50 -0.01 -7.78
N LYS A 72 5.24 0.95 -8.67
CA LYS A 72 5.49 0.83 -10.11
C LYS A 72 6.98 0.69 -10.43
N LEU A 73 7.85 1.43 -9.75
CA LEU A 73 9.30 1.32 -9.93
C LEU A 73 9.82 -0.09 -9.61
N TYR A 74 9.32 -0.74 -8.55
CA TYR A 74 9.67 -2.14 -8.26
C TYR A 74 9.26 -3.06 -9.41
N ASP A 75 8.04 -2.90 -9.95
CA ASP A 75 7.58 -3.71 -11.09
C ASP A 75 8.42 -3.51 -12.34
N ASP A 76 8.64 -2.25 -12.73
CA ASP A 76 9.36 -1.93 -13.96
C ASP A 76 10.78 -2.48 -13.94
N MET A 77 11.43 -2.45 -12.78
CA MET A 77 12.85 -2.79 -12.62
C MET A 77 13.10 -4.26 -12.26
N LEU A 78 12.15 -4.92 -11.59
CA LEU A 78 12.36 -6.23 -10.98
C LEU A 78 11.42 -7.32 -11.51
N VAL A 79 10.32 -6.96 -12.18
CA VAL A 79 9.32 -7.93 -12.65
C VAL A 79 9.47 -8.15 -14.15
N SER A 80 9.30 -9.41 -14.58
CA SER A 80 9.29 -9.75 -16.00
C SER A 80 8.10 -9.11 -16.70
N GLU A 81 8.26 -8.76 -17.98
CA GLU A 81 7.22 -8.09 -18.76
C GLU A 81 5.87 -8.82 -18.74
N SER A 82 5.89 -10.15 -18.81
CA SER A 82 4.70 -11.01 -18.75
C SER A 82 3.85 -10.88 -17.46
N ARG A 83 4.40 -10.30 -16.39
CA ARG A 83 3.72 -10.13 -15.10
C ARG A 83 3.42 -8.67 -14.76
N ARG A 84 3.86 -7.71 -15.57
CA ARG A 84 3.65 -6.27 -15.31
C ARG A 84 2.18 -5.88 -15.39
N GLU A 85 1.39 -6.59 -16.20
CA GLU A 85 -0.04 -6.36 -16.29
C GLU A 85 -0.76 -6.58 -14.95
N LEU A 86 -0.43 -7.68 -14.25
CA LEU A 86 -0.98 -7.95 -12.92
C LEU A 86 -0.67 -6.81 -11.94
N GLY A 87 0.57 -6.32 -11.94
CA GLY A 87 0.96 -5.19 -11.10
C GLY A 87 0.22 -3.90 -11.43
N ALA A 88 -0.06 -3.65 -12.72
CA ALA A 88 -0.90 -2.53 -13.15
C ALA A 88 -2.36 -2.68 -12.68
N GLN A 89 -2.92 -3.89 -12.76
CA GLN A 89 -4.26 -4.19 -12.25
C GLN A 89 -4.34 -3.96 -10.73
N LEU A 90 -3.35 -4.43 -9.97
CA LEU A 90 -3.29 -4.21 -8.51
C LEU A 90 -3.21 -2.73 -8.14
N ARG A 91 -2.40 -1.94 -8.85
CA ARG A 91 -2.33 -0.48 -8.63
C ARG A 91 -3.65 0.21 -8.94
N LYS A 92 -4.37 -0.24 -9.97
CA LYS A 92 -5.71 0.27 -10.29
C LYS A 92 -6.73 -0.09 -9.20
N GLU A 93 -6.63 -1.28 -8.63
CA GLU A 93 -7.49 -1.70 -7.51
C GLU A 93 -7.20 -0.89 -6.24
N LEU A 94 -5.94 -0.51 -5.99
CA LEU A 94 -5.57 0.39 -4.90
C LEU A 94 -6.24 1.78 -5.07
N MET A 95 -6.16 2.37 -6.26
CA MET A 95 -6.85 3.64 -6.55
C MET A 95 -8.37 3.53 -6.38
N THR A 96 -8.94 2.40 -6.80
CA THR A 96 -10.38 2.11 -6.64
C THR A 96 -10.73 2.01 -5.15
N THR A 97 -9.88 1.36 -4.37
CA THR A 97 -10.05 1.23 -2.92
C THR A 97 -10.02 2.59 -2.24
N GLU A 98 -9.04 3.44 -2.57
CA GLU A 98 -8.93 4.80 -2.06
C GLU A 98 -10.19 5.62 -2.33
N MET A 99 -10.69 5.59 -3.57
CA MET A 99 -11.90 6.30 -3.97
C MET A 99 -13.12 5.86 -3.15
N TYR A 100 -13.40 4.55 -3.06
CA TYR A 100 -14.60 4.08 -2.36
C TYR A 100 -14.50 4.22 -0.84
N VAL A 101 -13.29 4.15 -0.27
CA VAL A 101 -13.06 4.47 1.14
C VAL A 101 -13.43 5.93 1.42
N CYS A 102 -12.97 6.87 0.60
CA CYS A 102 -13.31 8.28 0.73
C CYS A 102 -14.82 8.54 0.55
N VAL A 103 -15.49 7.87 -0.39
CA VAL A 103 -16.95 7.97 -0.59
C VAL A 103 -17.73 7.54 0.66
N VAL A 104 -17.29 6.48 1.33
CA VAL A 104 -17.91 5.94 2.54
C VAL A 104 -17.61 6.82 3.75
N ALA A 105 -16.37 7.30 3.88
CA ALA A 105 -15.96 8.18 4.95
C ALA A 105 -16.51 9.62 4.82
N GLY A 106 -16.94 10.01 3.61
CA GLY A 106 -17.34 11.39 3.31
C GLY A 106 -16.17 12.37 3.25
N HIS A 107 -14.98 11.88 2.91
CA HIS A 107 -13.75 12.67 2.82
C HIS A 107 -13.40 12.95 1.35
N GLU A 108 -12.75 14.08 1.06
CA GLU A 108 -12.21 14.33 -0.28
C GLU A 108 -10.92 13.55 -0.52
N LYS A 109 -10.17 13.27 0.54
CA LYS A 109 -8.90 12.55 0.51
C LYS A 109 -8.73 11.72 1.78
N PRO A 110 -7.93 10.64 1.74
CA PRO A 110 -7.73 9.79 2.91
C PRO A 110 -7.21 10.55 4.14
N LEU A 111 -7.63 10.13 5.34
CA LEU A 111 -7.28 10.73 6.63
C LEU A 111 -7.67 12.20 6.77
N GLU A 112 -8.72 12.67 6.09
CA GLU A 112 -9.20 14.04 6.29
C GLU A 112 -9.68 14.29 7.73
N GLY A 113 -10.28 13.28 8.38
CA GLY A 113 -10.64 13.30 9.79
C GLY A 113 -9.45 13.38 10.77
N ASN A 114 -8.21 13.14 10.30
CA ASN A 114 -7.00 13.23 11.11
C ASN A 114 -5.82 13.85 10.34
N ARG A 115 -5.94 15.14 10.03
CA ARG A 115 -4.95 15.92 9.28
C ARG A 115 -3.55 15.90 9.91
N SER A 116 -3.45 15.84 11.23
CA SER A 116 -2.18 15.75 11.95
C SER A 116 -1.44 14.44 11.63
N LEU A 117 -2.15 13.30 11.71
CA LEU A 117 -1.58 12.00 11.34
C LEU A 117 -1.18 11.96 9.86
N ARG A 118 -2.02 12.49 8.97
CA ARG A 118 -1.71 12.58 7.54
C ARG A 118 -0.41 13.33 7.30
N LYS A 119 -0.25 14.53 7.87
CA LYS A 119 0.96 15.33 7.73
C LYS A 119 2.19 14.60 8.28
N LEU A 120 2.05 13.88 9.39
CA LEU A 120 3.13 13.06 9.95
C LEU A 120 3.56 11.91 9.03
N ILE A 121 2.63 11.32 8.27
CA ILE A 121 2.97 10.28 7.29
C ILE A 121 3.64 10.93 6.07
N GLU A 122 3.07 12.00 5.54
CA GLU A 122 3.57 12.71 4.35
C GLU A 122 4.99 13.26 4.55
N THR A 123 5.34 13.75 5.74
CA THR A 123 6.71 14.24 6.03
C THR A 123 7.78 13.16 6.00
N ARG A 124 7.41 11.88 6.13
CA ARG A 124 8.35 10.75 6.03
C ARG A 124 8.63 10.34 4.59
N LEU A 125 7.71 10.60 3.66
CA LEU A 125 7.82 10.14 2.27
C LEU A 125 9.10 10.64 1.56
N PRO A 126 9.53 11.93 1.69
CA PRO A 126 10.77 12.40 1.07
C PRO A 126 12.03 11.66 1.53
N TYR A 127 12.01 11.05 2.71
CA TYR A 127 13.13 10.26 3.24
C TYR A 127 13.04 8.79 2.83
N LEU A 128 11.83 8.24 2.75
CA LEU A 128 11.60 6.85 2.38
C LEU A 128 11.81 6.61 0.87
N ASN A 129 11.37 7.53 0.03
CA ASN A 129 11.40 7.34 -1.42
C ASN A 129 12.82 7.10 -1.97
N PRO A 130 13.86 7.87 -1.58
CA PRO A 130 15.24 7.57 -1.97
C PRO A 130 15.73 6.20 -1.49
N ILE A 131 15.35 5.77 -0.28
CA ILE A 131 15.72 4.45 0.26
C ILE A 131 15.06 3.34 -0.57
N ASN A 132 13.80 3.50 -0.94
CA ASN A 132 13.10 2.58 -1.84
C ASN A 132 13.75 2.52 -3.23
N MET A 133 14.08 3.66 -3.83
CA MET A 133 14.78 3.70 -5.12
C MET A 133 16.14 3.00 -5.07
N LEU A 134 16.90 3.21 -3.98
CA LEU A 134 18.17 2.52 -3.75
C LEU A 134 17.96 1.01 -3.56
N GLN A 135 16.95 0.60 -2.79
CA GLN A 135 16.61 -0.80 -2.57
C GLN A 135 16.27 -1.51 -3.90
N VAL A 136 15.51 -0.87 -4.79
CA VAL A 136 15.20 -1.41 -6.13
C VAL A 136 16.49 -1.68 -6.91
N GLU A 137 17.42 -0.72 -6.93
CA GLU A 137 18.69 -0.89 -7.65
C GLU A 137 19.57 -1.99 -7.03
N ILE A 138 19.65 -2.05 -5.71
CA ILE A 138 20.37 -3.11 -4.99
C ILE A 138 19.79 -4.48 -5.33
N LEU A 139 18.46 -4.64 -5.26
CA LEU A 139 17.78 -5.89 -5.59
C LEU A 139 18.02 -6.29 -7.06
N ARG A 140 17.97 -5.33 -7.98
CA ARG A 140 18.23 -5.57 -9.41
C ARG A 140 19.64 -6.13 -9.63
N ARG A 141 20.64 -5.56 -8.97
CA ARG A 141 22.04 -6.03 -9.03
C ARG A 141 22.24 -7.38 -8.34
N LEU A 142 21.70 -7.53 -7.14
CA LEU A 142 21.85 -8.75 -6.33
C LEU A 142 21.20 -9.97 -7.01
N ARG A 143 20.12 -9.80 -7.78
CA ARG A 143 19.53 -10.89 -8.58
C ARG A 143 20.44 -11.39 -9.70
N ARG A 144 21.41 -10.59 -10.16
CA ARG A 144 22.42 -10.95 -11.17
C ARG A 144 23.71 -11.48 -10.54
N ASP A 145 24.07 -10.96 -9.38
CA ASP A 145 25.24 -11.38 -8.60
C ASP A 145 24.83 -11.64 -7.14
N GLN A 146 24.34 -12.86 -6.89
CA GLN A 146 23.77 -13.22 -5.58
C GLN A 146 24.80 -13.25 -4.47
N ASN A 147 26.09 -13.43 -4.77
CA ASN A 147 27.16 -13.62 -3.78
C ASN A 147 27.81 -12.31 -3.33
N ASN A 148 27.34 -11.17 -3.84
CA ASN A 148 27.86 -9.85 -3.50
C ASN A 148 27.53 -9.46 -2.06
N ARG A 149 28.48 -9.62 -1.14
CA ARG A 149 28.30 -9.32 0.29
C ARG A 149 27.94 -7.85 0.54
N LYS A 150 28.60 -6.91 -0.15
CA LYS A 150 28.34 -5.48 -0.01
C LYS A 150 26.90 -5.11 -0.36
N LEU A 151 26.34 -5.71 -1.42
CA LEU A 151 24.95 -5.50 -1.80
C LEU A 151 23.96 -6.12 -0.80
N ARG A 152 24.30 -7.27 -0.19
CA ARG A 152 23.47 -7.85 0.88
C ARG A 152 23.44 -6.96 2.12
N ASP A 153 24.58 -6.42 2.54
CA ASP A 153 24.65 -5.50 3.68
C ASP A 153 23.87 -4.21 3.40
N ALA A 154 24.04 -3.64 2.19
CA ALA A 154 23.26 -2.48 1.76
C ALA A 154 21.75 -2.77 1.72
N LEU A 155 21.35 -3.97 1.27
CA LEU A 155 19.94 -4.38 1.28
C LEU A 155 19.39 -4.40 2.71
N LEU A 156 20.11 -4.97 3.67
CA LEU A 156 19.70 -4.99 5.08
C LEU A 156 19.52 -3.57 5.66
N ILE A 157 20.42 -2.65 5.31
CA ILE A 157 20.29 -1.23 5.70
C ILE A 157 19.01 -0.63 5.12
N THR A 158 18.72 -0.84 3.83
CA THR A 158 17.47 -0.31 3.22
C THR A 158 16.22 -0.95 3.82
N ILE A 159 16.25 -2.25 4.12
CA ILE A 159 15.15 -2.97 4.74
C ILE A 159 14.80 -2.35 6.09
N ASN A 160 15.82 -2.10 6.92
CA ASN A 160 15.66 -1.47 8.23
C ASN A 160 15.29 0.01 8.15
N GLY A 161 15.73 0.72 7.10
CA GLY A 161 15.39 2.13 6.90
C GLY A 161 13.94 2.36 6.44
N ILE A 162 13.31 1.36 5.80
CA ILE A 162 11.91 1.43 5.35
C ILE A 162 10.94 0.94 6.44
N ALA A 163 11.39 0.01 7.30
CA ALA A 163 10.60 -0.56 8.40
C ALA A 163 10.31 0.46 9.51
#